data_AF-A0A914GFA3-F1
#
_entry.id   AF-A0A914GFA3-F1
#
_cell.length_a   1.000
_cell.length_b   1.000
_cell.length_c   1.000
_cell.angle_alpha   90.00
_cell.angle_beta   90.00
_cell.angle_gamma   90.00
#
_symmetry.space_group_name_H-M   'P 1'
#
loop_
_entity.id
_entity.type
_entity.pdbx_description
1 polymer ?
#
loop_
_entity_poly.entity_id
_entity_poly.type
_entity_poly.pdbx_seq_one_letter_code
_entity_poly.pdbx_strand_id
1 'polypeptide(L)'
;EVQDLEAEIAHIKDENLRITLPFGIGMHHAGLQPSERSTVERLFVEKKIQVLVATATLAWGINCPAHLVIVKGTEYFDGAQHKYVDFPVTDVLQVC
;
A
#
# COMPACT_ATOMS: atom_id res chain seq x y z
N GLU A 1 14.75 17.45 -0.55
CA GLU A 1 13.61 18.16 -1.18
C GLU A 1 13.13 17.39 -2.41
N VAL A 2 12.29 17.95 -3.30
CA VAL A 2 11.67 17.25 -4.45
C VAL A 2 12.66 16.40 -5.29
N GLN A 3 13.93 16.82 -5.35
CA GLN A 3 15.03 16.09 -6.00
C GLN A 3 15.30 14.69 -5.42
N ASP A 4 15.08 14.47 -4.12
CA ASP A 4 15.30 13.16 -3.49
C ASP A 4 14.24 12.14 -3.95
N LEU A 5 13.02 12.62 -4.22
CA LEU A 5 11.91 11.77 -4.66
C LEU A 5 12.10 11.31 -6.11
N GLU A 6 12.58 12.20 -6.98
CA GLU A 6 12.87 11.86 -8.38
C GLU A 6 13.95 10.79 -8.50
N ALA A 7 14.97 10.83 -7.63
CA ALA A 7 16.02 9.80 -7.57
C ALA A 7 15.46 8.43 -7.15
N GLU A 8 14.58 8.40 -6.15
CA GLU A 8 13.92 7.16 -5.70
C GLU A 8 12.98 6.59 -6.77
N ILE A 9 12.26 7.45 -7.49
CA ILE A 9 11.38 7.05 -8.60
C ILE A 9 12.17 6.43 -9.75
N ALA A 10 13.40 6.88 -10.00
CA ALA A 10 14.24 6.32 -11.05
C ALA A 10 14.60 4.84 -10.82
N HIS A 11 14.60 4.38 -9.57
CA HIS A 11 14.92 3.00 -9.20
C HIS A 11 13.71 2.05 -9.21
N ILE A 12 12.50 2.59 -9.35
CA ILE A 12 11.26 1.82 -9.37
C ILE A 12 11.05 1.25 -10.77
N LYS A 13 10.70 -0.03 -10.84
CA LYS A 13 10.45 -0.76 -12.08
C LYS A 13 8.96 -0.81 -12.39
N ASP A 14 8.10 -0.85 -11.37
CA ASP A 14 6.66 -0.83 -11.57
C ASP A 14 6.20 0.51 -12.18
N GLU A 15 5.58 0.45 -13.35
CA GLU A 15 5.17 1.63 -14.12
C GLU A 15 4.05 2.39 -13.40
N ASN A 16 3.10 1.69 -12.78
CA ASN A 16 2.00 2.32 -12.08
C ASN A 16 2.53 3.12 -10.88
N LEU A 17 3.46 2.53 -10.13
CA LEU A 17 4.08 3.18 -8.97
C LEU A 17 4.88 4.43 -9.36
N ARG A 18 5.60 4.39 -10.50
CA ARG A 18 6.30 5.57 -11.04
C ARG A 18 5.34 6.70 -11.41
N ILE A 19 4.14 6.37 -11.89
CA ILE A 19 3.13 7.37 -12.26
C ILE A 19 2.48 7.96 -11.01
N THR A 20 2.18 7.17 -9.97
CA THR A 20 1.43 7.64 -8.80
C THR A 20 2.28 8.36 -7.76
N LEU A 21 3.55 7.99 -7.61
CA LEU A 21 4.43 8.57 -6.59
C LEU A 21 4.65 10.09 -6.70
N PRO A 22 4.83 10.68 -7.89
CA PRO A 22 4.91 12.14 -8.05
C PRO A 22 3.68 12.88 -7.51
N PHE A 23 2.52 12.23 -7.49
CA PHE A 23 1.29 12.79 -6.93
C PHE A 23 1.16 12.57 -5.42
N GLY A 24 2.17 11.98 -4.76
CA GLY A 24 2.14 11.70 -3.33
C GLY A 24 1.37 10.43 -2.96
N ILE A 25 1.16 9.51 -3.91
CA ILE A 25 0.39 8.28 -3.75
C ILE A 25 1.30 7.06 -3.95
N GLY A 26 1.51 6.30 -2.87
CA GLY A 26 2.22 5.02 -2.90
C GLY A 26 1.26 3.83 -2.99
N MET A 27 1.76 2.71 -3.51
CA MET A 27 1.03 1.43 -3.56
C MET A 27 1.84 0.33 -2.87
N HIS A 28 1.14 -0.58 -2.20
CA HIS A 28 1.74 -1.72 -1.50
C HIS A 28 0.93 -3.00 -1.75
N HIS A 29 1.45 -3.87 -2.61
CA HIS A 29 0.84 -5.15 -2.93
C HIS A 29 1.92 -6.21 -3.17
N ALA A 30 1.53 -7.49 -3.15
CA ALA A 30 2.45 -8.62 -3.28
C ALA A 30 3.16 -8.70 -4.65
N GLY A 31 2.70 -7.93 -5.64
CA GLY A 31 3.31 -7.87 -6.98
C GLY A 31 4.54 -6.97 -7.08
N LEU A 32 4.80 -6.14 -6.06
CA LEU A 32 5.97 -5.25 -6.03
C LEU A 32 7.22 -5.98 -5.53
N GLN A 33 8.39 -5.58 -6.02
CA GLN A 33 9.65 -6.09 -5.50
C GLN A 33 9.80 -5.70 -4.01
N PRO A 34 10.46 -6.54 -3.19
CA PRO A 34 10.72 -6.20 -1.78
C PRO A 34 11.37 -4.82 -1.61
N SER A 35 12.29 -4.45 -2.49
CA SER A 35 12.93 -3.13 -2.50
C SER A 35 11.95 -1.99 -2.72
N GLU A 36 11.01 -2.15 -3.66
CA GLU A 36 9.98 -1.14 -3.96
C GLU A 36 9.02 -0.98 -2.79
N ARG A 37 8.61 -2.09 -2.16
CA ARG A 37 7.77 -2.06 -0.94
C ARG A 37 8.46 -1.30 0.19
N SER A 38 9.73 -1.60 0.47
CA SER A 38 10.49 -0.90 1.52
C SER A 38 10.70 0.57 1.20
N THR A 39 10.91 0.95 -0.06
CA THR A 39 11.00 2.36 -0.47
C THR A 39 9.68 3.09 -0.23
N VAL A 40 8.54 2.51 -0.65
CA VAL A 40 7.23 3.13 -0.45
C VAL A 40 6.87 3.30 1.02
N GLU A 41 7.12 2.28 1.86
CA GLU A 41 6.93 2.36 3.31
C GLU A 41 7.76 3.48 3.92
N ARG A 42 9.05 3.57 3.57
CA ARG A 42 9.95 4.63 4.05
C ARG A 42 9.46 6.00 3.63
N LEU A 43 9.08 6.18 2.36
CA LEU A 43 8.56 7.46 1.86
C LEU A 43 7.29 7.90 2.60
N PHE A 44 6.44 6.96 2.99
CA PHE A 44 5.23 7.24 3.78
C PHE A 44 5.58 7.65 5.22
N VAL A 45 6.46 6.91 5.89
CA VAL A 45 6.90 7.22 7.27
C VAL A 45 7.63 8.57 7.34
N GLU A 46 8.45 8.88 6.33
CA GLU A 46 9.14 10.17 6.19
C GLU A 46 8.21 11.31 5.74
N LYS A 47 6.91 11.03 5.52
CA LYS A 47 5.88 11.99 5.07
C LYS A 47 6.21 12.65 3.72
N LYS A 48 6.95 11.96 2.86
CA LYS A 48 7.22 12.38 1.47
C LYS A 48 6.02 12.09 0.58
N ILE A 49 5.27 11.04 0.89
CA ILE A 49 3.98 10.72 0.29
C ILE A 49 2.90 10.77 1.37
N GLN A 50 1.70 11.23 1.01
CA GLN A 50 0.61 11.44 1.97
C GLN A 50 -0.37 10.26 1.99
N VAL A 51 -0.46 9.51 0.89
CA VAL A 51 -1.42 8.42 0.74
C VAL A 51 -0.67 7.14 0.41
N LEU A 52 -1.01 6.06 1.12
CA LEU A 52 -0.56 4.71 0.84
C LEU A 52 -1.76 3.81 0.62
N VAL A 53 -1.81 3.15 -0.54
CA VAL A 53 -2.85 2.19 -0.89
C VAL A 53 -2.28 0.78 -0.75
N ALA A 54 -2.85 -0.03 0.13
CA ALA A 54 -2.41 -1.41 0.35
C ALA A 54 -3.54 -2.42 0.12
N THR A 55 -3.19 -3.64 -0.32
CA THR A 55 -4.14 -4.76 -0.35
C THR A 55 -4.37 -5.31 1.05
N ALA A 56 -5.60 -5.75 1.37
CA ALA A 56 -5.99 -6.19 2.72
C ALA A 56 -5.07 -7.24 3.34
N THR A 57 -4.55 -8.19 2.54
CA THR A 57 -3.63 -9.24 3.01
C THR A 57 -2.27 -8.74 3.50
N LEU A 58 -1.91 -7.49 3.20
CA LEU A 58 -0.66 -6.86 3.60
C LEU A 58 -0.79 -6.00 4.87
N ALA A 59 -2.00 -5.81 5.40
CA ALA A 59 -2.21 -5.07 6.65
C ALA A 59 -1.45 -5.67 7.84
N TRP A 60 -1.25 -6.99 7.84
CA TRP A 60 -0.46 -7.69 8.86
C TRP A 60 1.05 -7.40 8.79
N GLY A 61 1.57 -7.02 7.62
CA GLY A 61 3.01 -6.85 7.38
C GLY A 61 3.48 -5.40 7.31
N ILE A 62 2.56 -4.43 7.36
CA ILE A 62 2.88 -3.01 7.23
C ILE A 62 2.88 -2.37 8.63
N ASN A 63 4.05 -1.95 9.09
CA ASN A 63 4.19 -1.18 10.34
C ASN A 63 4.34 0.32 10.02
N CYS A 64 3.27 0.92 9.49
CA CYS A 64 3.23 2.32 9.11
C CYS A 64 2.16 3.05 9.95
N PRO A 65 2.54 3.85 10.96
CA PRO A 65 1.56 4.58 11.76
C PRO A 65 0.86 5.61 10.87
N ALA A 66 -0.41 5.37 10.55
CA ALA A 66 -1.26 6.26 9.78
C ALA A 66 -2.20 7.05 10.70
N HIS A 67 -2.44 8.32 10.38
CA HIS A 67 -3.41 9.13 11.13
C HIS A 67 -4.86 8.78 10.78
N LEU A 68 -5.10 8.40 9.52
CA LEU A 68 -6.41 8.03 9.00
C LEU A 68 -6.25 6.76 8.18
N VAL A 69 -7.09 5.78 8.49
CA VAL A 69 -7.20 4.53 7.74
C VAL A 69 -8.58 4.48 7.08
N ILE A 70 -8.60 4.19 5.78
CA ILE A 70 -9.84 4.02 5.02
C ILE A 70 -9.89 2.57 4.54
N VAL A 71 -10.83 1.80 5.07
CA VAL A 71 -11.09 0.42 4.61
C VAL A 71 -12.08 0.47 3.46
N LYS A 72 -11.59 0.28 2.23
CA LYS A 72 -12.41 0.31 1.02
C LYS A 72 -12.87 -1.09 0.64
N GLY A 73 -14.13 -1.40 0.99
CA GLY A 73 -14.76 -2.69 0.76
C GLY A 73 -14.42 -3.67 1.88
N THR A 74 -15.45 -4.31 2.44
CA THR A 74 -15.31 -5.27 3.56
C THR A 74 -15.53 -6.71 3.11
N GLU A 75 -15.48 -6.96 1.80
CA GLU A 75 -15.71 -8.27 1.18
C GLU A 75 -14.56 -8.62 0.23
N TYR A 76 -14.27 -9.91 0.10
CA TYR A 76 -13.39 -10.45 -0.93
C TYR A 76 -14.07 -11.58 -1.69
N PHE A 77 -13.62 -11.85 -2.92
CA PHE A 77 -14.15 -12.94 -3.73
C PHE A 77 -13.47 -14.27 -3.36
N ASP A 78 -14.26 -15.23 -2.90
CA ASP A 78 -13.80 -16.60 -2.67
C ASP A 78 -13.98 -17.42 -3.97
N GLY A 79 -12.85 -17.79 -4.59
CA GLY A 79 -12.84 -18.57 -5.82
C GLY A 79 -13.33 -20.01 -5.65
N ALA A 80 -13.31 -20.59 -4.44
CA ALA A 80 -13.81 -21.94 -4.19
C ALA A 80 -15.34 -21.96 -4.07
N GLN A 81 -15.91 -20.90 -3.49
CA GLN A 81 -17.36 -20.77 -3.30
C GLN A 81 -18.04 -19.93 -4.39
N HIS A 82 -17.27 -19.33 -5.30
CA HIS A 82 -17.73 -18.42 -6.35
C HIS A 82 -18.62 -17.29 -5.83
N LYS A 83 -18.33 -16.76 -4.64
CA LYS A 83 -19.14 -15.73 -3.98
C LYS A 83 -18.26 -14.71 -3.26
N TYR A 84 -18.80 -13.52 -3.04
CA TYR A 84 -18.19 -12.55 -2.15
C TYR A 84 -18.49 -12.95 -0.70
N VAL A 85 -17.45 -12.86 0.14
CA VAL A 85 -17.52 -13.16 1.56
C VAL A 85 -16.90 -12.01 2.34
N ASP A 86 -17.44 -11.74 3.53
CA ASP A 86 -16.92 -10.70 4.40
C ASP A 86 -15.50 -11.02 4.87
N PHE A 87 -14.70 -9.97 5.05
CA PHE A 87 -13.43 -10.09 5.76
C PHE A 87 -13.68 -10.52 7.21
N PRO A 88 -12.83 -11.39 7.76
CA PRO A 88 -12.82 -11.66 9.19
C PRO A 88 -12.66 -10.36 9.98
N VAL A 89 -13.38 -10.23 11.11
CA VAL A 89 -13.28 -9.05 11.99
C VAL A 89 -11.83 -8.82 12.44
N THR A 90 -11.04 -9.88 12.61
CA THR A 90 -9.61 -9.79 12.93
C THR A 90 -8.80 -9.03 11.88
N ASP A 91 -9.10 -9.26 10.59
CA ASP A 91 -8.39 -8.57 9.51
C ASP A 91 -8.76 -7.09 9.49
N VAL A 92 -10.04 -6.77 9.72
CA VAL A 92 -10.52 -5.37 9.81
C VAL A 92 -9.90 -4.66 11.01
N LEU A 93 -9.83 -5.32 12.17
CA LEU A 93 -9.22 -4.76 13.38
C LEU A 93 -7.70 -4.61 13.26
N GLN A 94 -7.05 -5.44 12.45
CA GLN A 94 -5.61 -5.33 12.19
C GLN A 94 -5.29 -4.13 11.30
N VAL A 95 -6.25 -3.65 10.49
CA VAL A 95 -6.11 -2.40 9.74
C VAL A 95 -6.34 -1.21 10.69
N CYS A 96 -5.53 -1.07 11.75
CA CYS A 96 -5.56 -0.01 12.74
C CYS A 96 -4.15 0.29 13.26
#